data_AF-A0AA37EKR5-F1
#
_entry.id   AF-A0AA37EKR5-F1
#
_cell.length_a   1.000
_cell.length_b   1.000
_cell.length_c   1.000
_cell.angle_alpha   90.00
_cell.angle_beta   90.00
_cell.angle_gamma   90.00
#
_symmetry.space_group_name_H-M   'P 1'
#
loop_
_entity.id
_entity.type
_entity.pdbx_description
1 polymer ?
#
loop_
_entity_poly.entity_id
_entity_poly.type
_entity_poly.pdbx_seq_one_letter_code
_entity_poly.pdbx_strand_id
1 'polypeptide(L)' 'MPSLQILIDMARILGVSTDYLLGVENETKQILDVSDLTSEEISSVSSVIDCFRKSHQK' A
#
# COMPACT_ATOMS: atom_id res chain seq x y z
N MET A 1 -25.43 -8.64 4.79
CA MET A 1 -24.01 -8.27 4.59
C MET A 1 -23.87 -7.68 3.20
N PRO A 2 -23.16 -6.55 3.01
CA PRO A 2 -22.91 -6.02 1.67
C PRO A 2 -22.16 -7.06 0.83
N SER A 3 -22.38 -7.04 -0.49
CA SER A 3 -21.59 -7.87 -1.39
C SER A 3 -20.15 -7.33 -1.48
N LEU A 4 -19.21 -8.19 -1.89
CA LEU A 4 -17.83 -7.76 -2.12
C LEU A 4 -17.75 -6.61 -3.15
N GLN A 5 -18.61 -6.64 -4.17
CA GLN A 5 -18.69 -5.58 -5.16
C GLN A 5 -19.12 -4.24 -4.54
N ILE A 6 -20.15 -4.26 -3.69
CA ILE A 6 -20.60 -3.04 -2.99
C ILE A 6 -19.47 -2.47 -2.12
N LEU A 7 -18.71 -3.33 -1.44
CA LEU A 7 -17.58 -2.89 -0.62
C LEU A 7 -16.49 -2.21 -1.45
N ILE A 8 -16.15 -2.78 -2.61
CA ILE A 8 -15.17 -2.20 -3.54
C ILE A 8 -15.66 -0.85 -4.07
N ASP A 9 -16.93 -0.75 -4.44
CA ASP A 9 -17.51 0.48 -4.96
C ASP A 9 -17.54 1.59 -3.90
N MET A 10 -17.86 1.25 -2.65
CA MET A 10 -17.77 2.18 -1.53
C MET A 10 -16.34 2.68 -1.30
N ALA A 11 -15.35 1.79 -1.31
CA ALA A 11 -13.94 2.17 -1.14
C ALA A 11 -13.48 3.15 -2.23
N ARG A 12 -13.86 2.90 -3.49
CA ARG A 12 -13.57 3.79 -4.63
C ARG A 12 -14.24 5.15 -4.51
N ILE A 13 -15.52 5.20 -4.15
CA ILE A 13 -16.27 6.47 -3.97
C ILE A 13 -15.65 7.31 -2.87
N LEU A 14 -15.21 6.67 -1.78
CA LEU A 14 -14.60 7.34 -0.63
C LEU A 14 -13.11 7.64 -0.82
N GLY A 15 -12.48 7.13 -1.89
CA GLY A 15 -11.05 7.34 -2.15
C GLY A 15 -10.13 6.65 -1.14
N VAL A 16 -10.58 5.54 -0.54
CA VAL A 16 -9.84 4.80 0.49
C VAL A 16 -9.56 3.36 0.04
N SER A 17 -8.63 2.69 0.71
CA SER A 17 -8.43 1.25 0.51
C SER A 17 -9.57 0.45 1.16
N THR A 18 -9.80 -0.77 0.69
CA THR A 18 -10.76 -1.69 1.33
C THR A 18 -10.35 -2.02 2.77
N ASP A 19 -9.04 -2.13 3.04
CA ASP A 19 -8.53 -2.38 4.39
C ASP A 19 -8.86 -1.23 5.34
N TYR A 20 -8.72 0.02 4.87
CA TYR A 20 -9.14 1.22 5.61
C TYR A 20 -10.65 1.22 5.83
N LEU A 21 -11.44 0.94 4.78
CA LEU A 21 -12.90 0.88 4.86
C LEU A 21 -13.40 -0.15 5.89
N LEU A 22 -12.67 -1.26 6.05
CA LEU A 22 -12.99 -2.33 6.99
C LEU A 22 -12.37 -2.14 8.37
N GLY A 23 -11.54 -1.11 8.58
CA GLY A 23 -10.82 -0.89 9.83
C GLY A 23 -9.82 -2.01 10.16
N VAL A 24 -9.31 -2.71 9.13
CA VAL A 24 -8.31 -3.78 9.28
C VAL A 24 -6.93 -3.34 8.82
N GLU A 25 -6.74 -2.06 8.52
CA GLU A 25 -5.41 -1.54 8.27
C GLU A 25 -4.54 -1.72 9.51
N ASN A 26 -3.34 -2.25 9.31
CA ASN A 26 -2.36 -2.26 10.39
C ASN A 26 -1.87 -0.83 10.56
N GLU A 27 -2.14 -0.21 11.72
CA GLU A 27 -1.65 1.14 12.09
C GLU A 27 -0.12 1.27 11.99
N THR A 28 0.60 0.14 11.93
CA THR A 28 2.05 0.07 11.78
C THR A 28 2.54 0.04 10.32
N LYS A 29 1.63 -0.03 9.34
CA LYS A 29 1.99 -0.11 7.92
C LYS A 29 2.40 1.26 7.41
N GLN A 30 3.70 1.48 7.24
CA GLN A 30 4.21 2.68 6.58
C GLN A 30 4.01 2.57 5.07
N ILE A 31 3.33 3.56 4.50
CA ILE A 31 3.04 3.66 3.05
C ILE A 31 3.99 4.69 2.45
N LEU A 32 4.63 4.31 1.34
CA LEU A 32 5.38 5.23 0.50
C LEU A 32 4.58 5.46 -0.79
N ASP A 33 4.17 6.70 -1.02
CA ASP A 33 3.57 7.09 -2.30
C ASP A 33 4.69 7.17 -3.36
N VAL A 34 4.48 6.46 -4.45
CA VAL A 34 5.40 6.38 -5.61
C VAL A 34 4.69 6.78 -6.90
N SER A 35 3.57 7.50 -6.77
CA SER A 35 2.84 8.04 -7.91
C SER A 35 3.75 8.97 -8.72
N ASP A 36 3.51 9.03 -10.03
CA ASP A 36 4.27 9.82 -11.01
C ASP A 36 5.74 9.41 -11.20
N LEU A 37 6.22 8.34 -10.54
CA LEU A 37 7.53 7.75 -10.81
C LEU A 37 7.49 6.80 -12.01
N THR A 38 8.58 6.77 -12.75
CA THR A 38 8.82 5.77 -13.79
C THR A 38 9.09 4.40 -13.17
N SER A 39 8.89 3.34 -13.95
CA SER A 39 9.20 1.97 -13.52
C SER A 39 10.67 1.79 -13.10
N GLU A 40 11.59 2.54 -13.70
CA GLU A 40 13.02 2.50 -13.37
C GLU A 40 13.31 3.14 -12.00
N GLU A 41 12.67 4.28 -11.70
CA GLU A 41 12.76 4.93 -10.39
C GLU A 41 12.14 4.06 -9.29
N ILE A 42 10.98 3.44 -9.55
CA ILE A 42 10.34 2.49 -8.62
C ILE A 42 11.26 1.29 -8.33
N SER A 43 11.96 0.77 -9.34
CA SER A 43 12.92 -0.32 -9.17
C SER A 43 14.10 0.08 -8.29
N SER A 44 14.59 1.31 -8.45
CA SER A 44 15.67 1.87 -7.64
C SER A 44 15.25 2.02 -6.18
N VAL A 45 14.06 2.58 -5.92
CA VAL A 45 13.49 2.70 -4.57
C VAL A 45 13.32 1.33 -3.91
N SER A 46 12.79 0.35 -4.65
CA SER A 46 12.61 -1.03 -4.17
C SER A 46 13.94 -1.67 -3.76
N SER A 47 15.00 -1.45 -4.55
CA SER A 47 16.34 -1.96 -4.26
C SER A 47 16.93 -1.38 -2.98
N VAL A 48 16.70 -0.10 -2.70
CA VAL A 48 17.12 0.56 -1.45
C VAL A 48 16.38 -0.02 -0.25
N ILE A 49 15.06 -0.20 -0.35
CA ILE A 49 14.24 -0.81 0.71
C ILE A 49 14.76 -2.21 1.04
N ASP A 50 15.05 -3.03 0.03
CA ASP A 50 15.57 -4.37 0.23
C ASP A 50 16.98 -4.38 0.85
N CYS A 51 17.80 -3.39 0.54
CA CYS A 51 19.11 -3.20 1.19
C CYS A 51 18.94 -2.96 2.70
N PHE A 52 18.05 -2.05 3.10
CA PHE A 52 17.76 -1.79 4.51
C PHE A 52 17.17 -3.00 5.23
N ARG A 53 16.26 -3.74 4.59
CA ARG A 53 15.70 -4.97 5.16
C ARG A 53 16.80 -6.01 5.41
N LYS A 54 17.73 -6.18 4.48
CA LYS A 54 18.87 -7.10 4.63
C LYS A 54 19.84 -6.66 5.73
N SER A 55 20.06 -5.36 5.92
CA SER A 55 20.96 -4.88 6.98
C SER A 55 20.38 -5.11 8.38
N HIS A 56 19.06 -5.02 8.57
CA HIS A 56 18.41 -5.27 9.86
C HIS A 56 18.33 -6.76 10.23
N GLN A 57 18.61 -7.67 9.30
CA GLN A 57 18.64 -9.12 9.53
C GLN A 57 20.02 -9.66 9.93
N LYS A 58 21.03 -8.80 10.02
CA LYS A 58 22.37 -9.12 10.52
C LYS A 58 22.54 -8.63 11.94
#